data_AF-A0A3Q0SPT6-F1
#
_entry.id   AF-A0A3Q0SPT6-F1
#
_cell.length_a   1.000
_cell.length_b   1.000
_cell.length_c   1.000
_cell.angle_alpha   90.00
_cell.angle_beta   90.00
_cell.angle_gamma   90.00
#
_symmetry.space_group_name_H-M   'P 1'
#
loop_
_entity.id
_entity.type
_entity.pdbx_description
1 polymer ?
#
loop_
_entity_poly.entity_id
_entity_poly.type
_entity_poly.pdbx_seq_one_letter_code
_entity_poly.pdbx_strand_id
1 'polypeptide(L)'
;MAQANISVTESQFRCPICLDILKDPVSIPCGHTYCMACINNYWDRVDSGQFSCPQCRETFSPRPVLRRNTVLAEVVGKLKLNELDTVSFSLLSVHICNFTI
;
A
#
# COMPACT_ATOMS: atom_id res chain seq x y z
N MET A 1 19.02 -25.98 2.37
CA MET A 1 18.35 -24.74 2.81
C MET A 1 17.21 -24.47 1.85
N ALA A 2 15.96 -24.39 2.31
CA ALA A 2 14.81 -24.14 1.45
C ALA A 2 14.61 -22.62 1.32
N GLN A 3 14.63 -22.11 0.09
CA GLN A 3 14.33 -20.72 -0.20
C GLN A 3 12.82 -20.58 -0.35
N ALA A 4 12.17 -19.85 0.56
CA ALA A 4 10.76 -19.50 0.41
C ALA A 4 10.64 -18.40 -0.65
N ASN A 5 9.98 -18.69 -1.76
CA ASN A 5 9.61 -17.69 -2.77
C ASN A 5 8.35 -16.96 -2.30
N ILE A 6 8.51 -15.95 -1.45
CA ILE A 6 7.38 -15.11 -1.07
C ILE A 6 6.95 -14.31 -2.30
N SER A 7 5.90 -14.76 -3.00
CA SER A 7 5.24 -14.01 -4.06
C SER A 7 4.44 -12.89 -3.42
N VAL A 8 5.12 -11.75 -3.24
CA VAL A 8 4.51 -10.51 -2.75
C VAL A 8 3.63 -9.94 -3.87
N THR A 9 2.31 -10.03 -3.73
CA THR A 9 1.37 -9.50 -4.74
C THR A 9 0.92 -8.08 -4.39
N GLU A 10 0.81 -7.21 -5.40
CA GLU A 10 0.27 -5.84 -5.32
C GLU A 10 -1.04 -5.72 -4.52
N SER A 11 -1.87 -6.77 -4.56
CA SER A 11 -3.14 -6.84 -3.82
C SER A 11 -2.98 -6.76 -2.30
N GLN A 12 -1.83 -7.13 -1.75
CA GLN A 12 -1.55 -7.12 -0.31
C GLN A 12 -1.24 -5.71 0.22
N PHE A 13 -0.95 -4.75 -0.67
CA PHE A 13 -0.57 -3.37 -0.31
C PHE A 13 -1.62 -2.35 -0.71
N ARG A 14 -2.88 -2.76 -0.82
CA ARG A 14 -3.97 -1.86 -1.15
C ARG A 14 -4.55 -1.25 0.12
N CYS A 15 -4.80 0.05 0.10
CA CYS A 15 -5.51 0.73 1.15
C CYS A 15 -6.98 0.30 1.12
N PRO A 16 -7.55 -0.19 2.22
CA PRO A 16 -8.96 -0.61 2.27
C PRO A 16 -9.96 0.56 2.20
N ILE A 17 -9.50 1.82 2.28
CA ILE A 17 -10.36 3.01 2.16
C ILE A 17 -10.47 3.46 0.70
N CYS A 18 -9.35 3.69 0.01
CA CYS A 18 -9.35 4.15 -1.38
C CYS A 18 -9.23 3.01 -2.41
N LEU A 19 -8.98 1.77 -1.96
CA LEU A 19 -8.82 0.56 -2.77
C LEU A 19 -7.60 0.56 -3.74
N ASP A 20 -6.85 1.66 -3.77
CA ASP A 20 -5.57 1.81 -4.46
C ASP A 20 -4.37 1.37 -3.62
N ILE A 21 -3.21 1.26 -4.27
CA ILE A 21 -1.90 1.01 -3.64
C ILE A 21 -1.64 2.06 -2.54
N LEU A 22 -1.10 1.60 -1.41
CA LEU A 22 -0.78 2.43 -0.26
C LEU A 22 0.18 3.58 -0.62
N LYS A 23 -0.32 4.81 -0.51
CA LYS A 23 0.47 6.04 -0.58
C LYS A 23 0.71 6.56 0.83
N ASP A 24 1.98 6.68 1.21
CA ASP A 24 2.38 7.06 2.57
C ASP A 24 1.71 6.17 3.62
N PRO A 25 2.00 4.85 3.61
CA PRO A 25 1.34 3.91 4.51
C PRO A 25 1.56 4.29 5.98
N VAL A 26 0.49 4.24 6.76
CA VAL A 26 0.51 4.41 8.22
C VAL A 26 -0.19 3.24 8.89
N SER A 27 0.45 2.71 9.92
CA SER A 27 -0.12 1.64 10.75
C SER A 27 -0.71 2.25 12.01
N ILE A 28 -1.99 1.98 12.27
CA ILE A 28 -2.66 2.40 13.51
C ILE A 28 -2.43 1.36 14.62
N PRO A 29 -2.70 1.65 15.91
CA PRO A 29 -2.33 0.78 17.03
C PRO A 29 -2.89 -0.66 16.95
N CYS A 30 -4.04 -0.85 16.30
CA CYS A 30 -4.61 -2.19 16.07
C CYS A 30 -3.87 -3.01 14.98
N GLY A 31 -2.83 -2.47 14.36
CA GLY A 31 -2.02 -3.15 13.32
C GLY A 31 -2.53 -3.00 11.87
N HIS A 32 -3.70 -2.39 11.65
CA HIS A 32 -4.21 -2.15 10.29
C HIS A 32 -3.48 -0.96 9.64
N THR A 33 -3.34 -1.00 8.31
CA THR A 33 -2.57 -0.01 7.55
C THR A 33 -3.38 0.67 6.46
N TYR A 34 -3.22 1.99 6.34
CA TYR A 34 -3.95 2.85 5.41
C TYR A 34 -3.02 3.89 4.80
N CYS A 35 -3.46 4.59 3.75
CA CYS A 35 -2.80 5.82 3.33
C CYS A 35 -2.96 6.88 4.42
N MET A 36 -1.91 7.66 4.69
CA MET A 36 -1.92 8.76 5.65
C MET A 36 -3.14 9.67 5.44
N ALA A 37 -3.40 10.10 4.21
CA ALA A 37 -4.52 10.98 3.90
C ALA A 37 -5.89 10.31 4.12
N CYS A 38 -6.01 9.02 3.82
CA CYS A 38 -7.28 8.29 3.91
C CYS A 38 -7.75 8.14 5.35
N ILE A 39 -6.87 7.69 6.26
CA ILE A 39 -7.25 7.53 7.67
C ILE A 39 -7.49 8.89 8.34
N ASN A 40 -6.73 9.92 7.97
CA ASN A 40 -6.97 11.28 8.49
C ASN A 40 -8.34 11.81 8.07
N ASN A 41 -8.71 11.68 6.79
CA ASN A 41 -10.04 12.07 6.30
C ASN A 41 -11.17 11.26 6.95
N TYR A 42 -10.96 9.96 7.19
CA TYR A 42 -11.95 9.12 7.87
C TYR A 42 -12.22 9.63 9.29
N TRP A 43 -11.17 9.92 10.05
CA TRP A 43 -11.27 10.44 11.41
C TRP A 43 -11.79 11.87 11.49
N ASP A 44 -11.54 12.70 10.48
CA ASP A 44 -12.00 14.08 10.43
C ASP A 44 -13.52 14.20 10.20
N ARG A 45 -14.12 13.20 9.53
CA ARG A 45 -15.57 13.16 9.26
C ARG A 45 -16.42 12.70 10.45
N VAL A 46 -15.81 12.21 11.52
CA VAL A 46 -16.51 11.63 12.66
C VAL A 46 -16.47 12.60 13.83
N ASP A 47 -17.53 13.39 13.98
CA ASP A 47 -17.71 14.37 15.07
C ASP A 47 -17.90 13.74 16.46
N SER A 48 -17.94 12.42 16.57
CA SER A 48 -18.25 11.70 17.81
C SER A 48 -17.12 11.72 18.86
N GLY A 49 -15.99 12.39 18.60
CA GLY A 49 -14.83 12.45 19.51
C GLY A 49 -14.11 11.11 19.72
N GLN A 50 -14.52 10.05 19.01
CA GLN A 50 -13.97 8.71 19.09
C GLN A 50 -13.40 8.30 17.73
N PHE A 51 -12.12 7.93 17.71
CA PHE A 51 -11.42 7.57 16.50
C PHE A 51 -11.44 6.06 16.34
N SER A 52 -12.14 5.52 15.34
CA SER A 52 -12.25 4.08 15.16
C SER A 52 -11.43 3.56 13.97
N CYS A 53 -11.05 2.30 14.03
CA CYS A 53 -10.47 1.57 12.90
C CYS A 53 -11.56 1.18 11.89
N PRO A 54 -11.42 1.52 10.59
CA PRO A 54 -12.39 1.13 9.56
C PRO A 54 -12.60 -0.38 9.41
N GLN A 55 -11.61 -1.21 9.76
CA GLN A 55 -11.64 -2.67 9.56
C GLN A 55 -12.12 -3.44 10.79
N CYS A 56 -11.49 -3.24 11.95
CA CYS A 56 -11.83 -3.98 13.17
C CYS A 56 -12.72 -3.20 14.15
N ARG A 57 -13.02 -1.93 13.86
CA ARG A 57 -13.82 -1.04 14.72
C ARG A 57 -13.24 -0.79 16.11
N GLU A 58 -11.98 -1.15 16.35
CA GLU A 58 -11.28 -0.76 17.57
C GLU A 58 -11.27 0.77 17.69
N THR A 59 -11.56 1.26 18.89
CA THR A 59 -11.72 2.69 19.16
C THR A 59 -10.53 3.23 19.93
N PHE A 60 -10.18 4.48 19.64
CA PHE A 60 -9.04 5.17 20.22
C PHE A 60 -9.48 6.54 20.73
N SER A 61 -9.04 6.86 21.94
CA SER A 61 -9.21 8.17 22.58
C SER A 61 -8.00 8.41 23.50
N PRO A 62 -7.15 9.42 23.25
CA PRO A 62 -7.22 10.47 22.21
C PRO A 62 -6.84 9.99 20.79
N ARG A 63 -6.87 10.89 19.79
CA ARG A 63 -6.47 10.60 18.40
C ARG A 63 -5.05 10.01 18.36
N PRO A 64 -4.84 8.82 17.78
CA PRO A 64 -3.50 8.27 17.63
C PRO A 64 -2.62 9.16 16.75
N VAL A 65 -1.36 9.33 17.14
CA VAL A 65 -0.37 10.02 16.30
C VAL A 65 0.05 9.09 15.17
N LEU A 66 -0.21 9.51 13.94
CA LEU A 66 0.15 8.74 12.74
C LEU A 66 1.59 9.00 12.34
N ARG A 67 2.34 7.94 12.10
CA ARG A 67 3.70 7.97 11.56
C ARG A 67 3.77 7.11 10.30
N ARG A 68 4.42 7.63 9.26
CA ARG A 68 4.67 6.87 8.02
C ARG A 68 5.49 5.63 8.36
N ASN A 69 5.01 4.47 7.93
CA ASN A 69 5.77 3.23 7.96
C ASN A 69 6.75 3.21 6.78
N THR A 70 8.02 3.55 7.06
CA THR A 70 9.07 3.68 6.04
C THR A 70 9.39 2.35 5.36
N VAL A 71 9.36 1.25 6.11
CA VAL A 71 9.59 -0.10 5.56
C VAL A 71 8.50 -0.44 4.56
N LEU A 72 7.23 -0.23 4.93
CA LEU A 72 6.13 -0.53 4.01
C LEU A 72 6.14 0.39 2.79
N ALA A 73 6.50 1.66 2.95
CA ALA A 73 6.66 2.58 1.84
C ALA A 73 7.77 2.14 0.86
N GLU A 74 8.89 1.63 1.37
CA GLU A 74 9.98 1.12 0.53
C GLU A 74 9.55 -0.15 -0.23
N VAL A 75 8.89 -1.09 0.44
CA VAL A 75 8.41 -2.34 -0.19
C VAL A 75 7.42 -2.02 -1.31
N VAL A 76 6.44 -1.17 -1.04
CA VAL A 76 5.46 -0.72 -2.05
C VAL A 76 6.14 0.01 -3.21
N GLY A 77 7.14 0.83 -2.93
CA GLY A 77 7.93 1.50 -3.95
C GLY A 77 8.67 0.52 -4.88
N LYS A 78 9.29 -0.52 -4.31
CA LYS A 78 10.00 -1.56 -5.09
C LYS A 78 9.06 -2.37 -5.97
N LEU A 79 7.85 -2.69 -5.51
CA LEU A 79 6.86 -3.41 -6.33
C LEU A 79 6.43 -2.57 -7.55
N LYS A 80 6.19 -1.27 -7.35
CA LYS A 80 5.84 -0.32 -8.42
C LYS A 80 6.94 -0.20 -9.49
N LEU A 81 8.20 -0.29 -9.07
CA LEU A 81 9.35 -0.26 -9.99
C LEU A 81 9.48 -1.56 -10.79
N ASN A 82 9.22 -2.71 -10.16
CA ASN A 82 9.25 -4.00 -10.86
C ASN A 82 8.17 -4.08 -11.96
N GLU A 83 7.00 -3.45 -11.79
CA GLU A 83 6.01 -3.30 -12.87
C GLU A 83 6.60 -2.54 -14.07
N LEU A 84 7.39 -1.48 -13.83
CA LEU A 84 8.02 -0.70 -14.90
C LEU A 84 9.16 -1.46 -15.57
N ASP A 85 10.01 -2.15 -14.80
CA ASP A 85 11.11 -2.96 -15.32
C ASP A 85 10.61 -4.14 -16.17
N THR A 86 9.52 -4.79 -15.76
CA THR A 86 8.89 -5.89 -16.52
C THR A 86 8.25 -5.38 -17.82
N VAL A 87 7.67 -4.19 -17.82
CA VAL A 87 7.12 -3.55 -19.02
C VAL A 87 8.24 -3.11 -19.98
N SER A 88 9.37 -2.59 -19.48
CA SER A 88 10.51 -2.27 -20.34
C SER A 88 11.13 -3.51 -20.98
N PHE A 89 11.24 -4.64 -20.27
CA PHE A 89 11.76 -5.89 -20.85
C PHE A 89 10.81 -6.47 -21.92
N SER A 90 9.50 -6.40 -21.69
CA SER A 90 8.51 -6.85 -22.68
C SER A 90 8.40 -5.93 -23.89
N LEU A 91 8.55 -4.61 -23.73
CA LEU A 91 8.63 -3.68 -24.88
C LEU A 91 9.91 -3.87 -25.71
N LEU A 92 11.04 -4.19 -25.10
CA LEU A 92 12.27 -4.57 -25.82
C LEU A 92 12.08 -5.85 -26.64
N SER A 93 11.37 -6.86 -26.14
CA SER A 93 11.05 -8.07 -26.92
C SER A 93 10.09 -7.84 -28.09
N VAL A 94 9.11 -6.93 -27.95
CA VAL A 94 8.19 -6.60 -29.07
C VAL A 94 8.93 -5.85 -30.18
N HIS A 95 9.93 -5.03 -29.85
CA HIS A 95 10.70 -4.28 -30.84
C HIS A 95 11.70 -5.15 -31.63
N ILE A 96 12.18 -6.27 -31.07
CA ILE A 96 13.06 -7.21 -31.78
C ILE A 96 12.27 -8.14 -32.72
N CYS A 97 11.02 -8.49 -32.37
CA CYS A 97 10.18 -9.35 -33.22
C CYS A 97 9.57 -8.64 -34.45
N ASN A 98 9.56 -7.30 -34.52
CA ASN A 98 8.91 -6.57 -35.61
C ASN A 98 9.86 -6.12 -36.74
N PHE A 99 11.12 -6.59 -36.73
CA PHE A 99 12.12 -6.29 -37.78
C PHE A 99 12.54 -7.53 -38.58
N THR A 100 11.86 -8.67 -38.40
CA THR A 100 12.06 -9.88 -39.20
C THR A 100 10.74 -10.38 -39.80
N ILE A 101 10.09 -9.56 -40.62
CA ILE A 101 9.18 -9.98 -41.69
C ILE A 101 9.48 -9.12 -42.91
#